data_AF-A0A9W7YKV9-F1
#
_entry.id   AF-A0A9W7YKV9-F1
#
_cell.length_a   1.000
_cell.length_b   1.000
_cell.length_c   1.000
_cell.angle_alpha   90.00
_cell.angle_beta   90.00
_cell.angle_gamma   90.00
#
_symmetry.space_group_name_H-M   'P 1'
#
loop_
_entity.id
_entity.type
_entity.pdbx_description
1 polymer ?
#
loop_
_entity_poly.entity_id
_entity_poly.type
_entity_poly.pdbx_seq_one_letter_code
_entity_poly.pdbx_strand_id
1 'polypeptide(L)'
;MSDALMKKLETWIIGTLDLMRITWNSPACTIEKLGQYESVHAVKSWLDVKRRLGSSRRCFGFFHRSVPMEPLVFVWVALTDSISSNVQSILRDREPMENEHDAKCAIFYSINSQPGLSGVDLGNFLIKRVVRVLRADLPNISTFCTLSPLPKFRSWLEQWLTEGLTNPPANIVSTQAAKQLMDLVPEATTWTMALKHIMDSRGWTSDQPTLSAMEPVVLALGAHYLVNVKRSNCAFDPVANFHLRNGACLHRVNWRGNSSYNGLRQSLELMCNYNYVLDRIEHNNERYVRDGTIAVSGDDPYIARAMALNAKL
;
A
#
# COMPACT_ATOMS: atom_id res chain seq x y z
N MET A 1 -17.70 9.21 -15.92
CA MET A 1 -18.68 9.98 -15.10
C MET A 1 -18.47 11.45 -15.40
N SER A 2 -19.51 12.25 -15.61
CA SER A 2 -19.33 13.70 -15.84
C SER A 2 -18.95 14.41 -14.53
N ASP A 3 -18.12 15.45 -14.61
CA ASP A 3 -17.66 16.22 -13.43
C ASP A 3 -18.84 16.82 -12.64
N ALA A 4 -19.93 17.18 -13.33
CA ALA A 4 -21.15 17.66 -12.70
C ALA A 4 -21.87 16.59 -11.85
N LEU A 5 -21.82 15.31 -12.27
CA LEU A 5 -22.39 14.21 -11.52
C LEU A 5 -21.51 13.86 -10.31
N MET A 6 -20.18 13.89 -10.47
CA MET A 6 -19.22 13.73 -9.37
C MET A 6 -19.47 14.75 -8.26
N LYS A 7 -19.59 16.03 -8.62
CA LYS A 7 -19.78 17.11 -7.64
C LYS A 7 -21.12 16.99 -6.89
N LYS A 8 -22.18 16.55 -7.57
CA LYS A 8 -23.47 16.24 -6.93
C LYS A 8 -23.39 15.04 -6.00
N LEU A 9 -22.70 13.97 -6.40
CA LEU A 9 -22.45 12.79 -5.57
C LEU A 9 -21.63 13.16 -4.33
N GLU A 10 -20.55 13.91 -4.46
CA GLU A 10 -19.73 14.39 -3.34
C GLU A 10 -20.57 15.18 -2.32
N THR A 11 -21.37 16.13 -2.81
CA THR A 11 -22.23 16.97 -1.95
C THR A 11 -23.30 16.15 -1.25
N TRP A 12 -23.90 15.17 -1.94
CA TRP A 12 -24.95 14.30 -1.37
C TRP A 12 -24.40 13.33 -0.32
N ILE A 13 -23.18 12.82 -0.52
CA ILE A 13 -22.61 11.74 0.29
C ILE A 13 -21.97 12.26 1.57
N ILE A 14 -21.17 13.33 1.53
CA ILE A 14 -20.28 13.69 2.66
C ILE A 14 -21.05 14.04 3.95
N GLY A 15 -22.30 14.53 3.84
CA GLY A 15 -23.16 14.87 4.99
C GLY A 15 -24.03 13.74 5.54
N THR A 16 -24.14 12.62 4.85
CA THR A 16 -25.10 11.53 5.14
C THR A 16 -24.41 10.19 5.38
N LEU A 17 -23.07 10.15 5.36
CA LEU A 17 -22.30 8.97 5.68
C LEU A 17 -22.09 8.77 7.17
N ASP A 18 -22.53 7.61 7.63
CA ASP A 18 -22.28 7.12 8.96
C ASP A 18 -21.10 6.14 8.91
N LEU A 19 -20.11 6.36 9.80
CA LEU A 19 -19.00 5.42 9.99
C LEU A 19 -19.49 4.32 10.93
N MET A 20 -19.47 3.07 10.47
CA MET A 20 -19.86 1.93 11.28
C MET A 20 -18.72 0.94 11.41
N ARG A 21 -18.56 0.39 12.62
CA ARG A 21 -17.70 -0.77 12.86
C ARG A 21 -18.44 -2.03 12.38
N ILE A 22 -17.79 -2.80 11.53
CA ILE A 22 -18.29 -4.09 11.06
C ILE A 22 -17.63 -5.18 11.91
N THR A 23 -18.44 -6.09 12.44
CA THR A 23 -17.99 -7.18 13.32
C THR A 23 -18.61 -8.49 12.86
N TRP A 24 -18.23 -9.60 13.48
CA TRP A 24 -18.88 -10.89 13.20
C TRP A 24 -20.37 -10.93 13.53
N ASN A 25 -20.84 -10.02 14.38
CA ASN A 25 -22.26 -9.90 14.74
C ASN A 25 -23.04 -8.98 13.79
N SER A 26 -22.37 -8.36 12.80
CA SER A 26 -23.05 -7.57 11.78
C SER A 26 -23.90 -8.47 10.87
N PRO A 27 -24.92 -7.92 10.19
CA PRO A 27 -25.78 -8.71 9.32
C PRO A 27 -25.00 -9.45 8.22
N ALA A 28 -25.38 -10.71 7.97
CA ALA A 28 -24.65 -11.58 7.05
C ALA A 28 -24.53 -11.01 5.62
N CYS A 29 -25.55 -10.31 5.12
CA CYS A 29 -25.51 -9.67 3.80
C CYS A 29 -24.46 -8.55 3.71
N THR A 30 -24.21 -7.82 4.80
CA THR A 30 -23.12 -6.82 4.86
C THR A 30 -21.77 -7.53 4.81
N ILE A 31 -21.61 -8.62 5.56
CA ILE A 31 -20.37 -9.40 5.61
C ILE A 31 -20.09 -10.07 4.26
N GLU A 32 -21.12 -10.57 3.58
CA GLU A 32 -21.02 -11.13 2.23
C GLU A 32 -20.49 -10.08 1.23
N LYS A 33 -21.04 -8.86 1.28
CA LYS A 33 -20.55 -7.73 0.47
C LYS A 33 -19.08 -7.41 0.73
N LEU A 34 -18.60 -7.49 1.97
CA LEU A 34 -17.17 -7.33 2.25
C LEU A 34 -16.31 -8.35 1.51
N GLY A 35 -16.75 -9.61 1.44
CA GLY A 35 -16.07 -10.65 0.69
C GLY A 35 -16.10 -10.42 -0.82
N GLN A 36 -17.22 -9.97 -1.36
CA GLN A 36 -17.41 -9.68 -2.79
C GLN A 36 -16.61 -8.48 -3.27
N TYR A 37 -16.50 -7.43 -2.44
CA TYR A 37 -15.88 -6.17 -2.80
C TYR A 37 -14.41 -6.04 -2.41
N GLU A 38 -13.82 -7.08 -1.79
CA GLU A 38 -12.40 -7.11 -1.44
C GLU A 38 -11.53 -7.22 -2.71
N SER A 39 -10.88 -6.12 -3.07
CA SER A 39 -10.11 -5.97 -4.31
C SER A 39 -8.59 -6.03 -4.11
N VAL A 40 -8.10 -5.92 -2.86
CA VAL A 40 -6.67 -5.89 -2.55
C VAL A 40 -6.15 -7.29 -2.22
N HIS A 41 -6.82 -7.98 -1.31
CA HIS A 41 -6.44 -9.29 -0.80
C HIS A 41 -7.65 -10.23 -0.78
N ALA A 42 -7.91 -10.89 -1.91
CA ALA A 42 -9.05 -11.77 -2.12
C ALA A 42 -9.39 -12.64 -0.89
N VAL A 43 -10.65 -12.58 -0.47
CA VAL A 43 -11.17 -13.41 0.61
C VAL A 43 -11.27 -14.85 0.13
N LYS A 44 -10.73 -15.78 0.92
CA LYS A 44 -10.66 -17.20 0.52
C LYS A 44 -11.86 -18.03 0.97
N SER A 45 -12.50 -17.65 2.06
CA SER A 45 -13.61 -18.39 2.66
C SER A 45 -14.31 -17.58 3.75
N TRP A 46 -15.47 -18.05 4.21
CA TRP A 46 -16.16 -17.44 5.36
C TRP A 46 -15.32 -17.45 6.65
N LEU A 47 -14.51 -18.50 6.84
CA LEU A 47 -13.55 -18.58 7.94
C LEU A 47 -12.45 -17.52 7.83
N ASP A 48 -12.05 -17.14 6.61
CA ASP A 48 -11.14 -16.01 6.38
C ASP A 48 -11.79 -14.70 6.82
N VAL A 49 -13.03 -14.44 6.44
CA VAL A 49 -13.76 -13.24 6.89
C VAL A 49 -13.91 -13.21 8.41
N LYS A 50 -14.23 -14.36 9.04
CA LYS A 50 -14.32 -14.48 10.50
C LYS A 50 -13.02 -14.09 11.18
N ARG A 51 -11.87 -14.52 10.64
CA ARG A 51 -10.56 -14.11 11.18
C ARG A 51 -10.31 -12.62 11.00
N ARG A 52 -10.63 -12.05 9.83
CA ARG A 52 -10.46 -10.60 9.56
C ARG A 52 -11.39 -9.70 10.40
N LEU A 53 -12.49 -10.25 10.93
CA LEU A 53 -13.40 -9.59 11.86
C LEU A 53 -13.20 -10.00 13.33
N GLY A 54 -12.20 -10.83 13.61
CA GLY A 54 -11.91 -11.38 14.93
C GLY A 54 -11.11 -10.43 15.81
N SER A 55 -10.57 -10.98 16.91
CA SER A 55 -9.71 -10.26 17.85
C SER A 55 -8.47 -9.68 17.16
N SER A 56 -8.02 -8.53 17.63
CA SER A 56 -6.85 -7.80 17.11
C SER A 56 -7.00 -7.41 15.63
N ARG A 57 -8.24 -7.40 15.13
CA ARG A 57 -8.64 -6.93 13.81
C ARG A 57 -9.83 -5.98 13.97
N ARG A 58 -9.87 -4.96 13.12
CA ARG A 58 -11.00 -4.03 13.02
C ARG A 58 -11.38 -3.89 11.55
N CYS A 59 -12.68 -3.77 11.31
CA CYS A 59 -13.22 -3.43 10.01
C CYS A 59 -14.17 -2.26 10.18
N PHE A 60 -14.02 -1.23 9.37
CA PHE A 60 -14.88 -0.06 9.37
C PHE A 60 -15.37 0.22 7.97
N GLY A 61 -16.61 0.67 7.84
CA GLY A 61 -17.19 1.05 6.57
C GLY A 61 -17.98 2.34 6.68
N PHE A 62 -18.02 3.09 5.58
CA PHE A 62 -18.98 4.15 5.39
C PHE A 62 -20.25 3.62 4.75
N PHE A 63 -21.37 3.94 5.39
CA PHE A 63 -22.71 3.57 4.96
C PHE A 63 -23.52 4.84 4.71
N HIS A 64 -24.27 4.86 3.61
CA HIS A 64 -25.24 5.91 3.38
C HIS A 64 -26.55 5.55 4.08
N ARG A 65 -27.21 6.52 4.72
CA ARG A 65 -28.47 6.29 5.47
C ARG A 65 -29.57 5.60 4.66
N SER A 66 -29.65 5.87 3.36
CA SER A 66 -30.60 5.22 2.45
C SER A 66 -30.18 3.82 1.99
N VAL A 67 -28.93 3.42 2.23
CA VAL A 67 -28.39 2.09 1.89
C VAL A 67 -27.57 1.53 3.07
N PRO A 68 -28.21 1.31 4.24
CA PRO A 68 -27.51 1.06 5.51
C PRO A 68 -26.76 -0.28 5.57
N MET A 69 -26.99 -1.16 4.60
CA MET A 69 -26.43 -2.52 4.53
C MET A 69 -25.36 -2.65 3.44
N GLU A 70 -24.97 -1.54 2.81
CA GLU A 70 -23.98 -1.53 1.74
C GLU A 70 -22.79 -0.65 2.11
N PRO A 71 -21.61 -1.26 2.34
CA PRO A 71 -20.41 -0.47 2.57
C PRO A 71 -19.98 0.18 1.25
N LEU A 72 -20.02 1.50 1.20
CA LEU A 72 -19.58 2.27 0.04
C LEU A 72 -18.06 2.33 -0.07
N VAL A 73 -17.41 2.44 1.09
CA VAL A 73 -15.97 2.29 1.27
C VAL A 73 -15.76 1.57 2.58
N PHE A 74 -14.83 0.63 2.63
CA PHE A 74 -14.45 -0.04 3.87
C PHE A 74 -12.95 -0.27 3.95
N VAL A 75 -12.48 -0.47 5.18
CA VAL A 75 -11.08 -0.66 5.49
C VAL A 75 -10.91 -1.79 6.51
N TRP A 76 -9.92 -2.63 6.25
CA TRP A 76 -9.44 -3.62 7.20
C TRP A 76 -8.20 -3.12 7.91
N VAL A 77 -8.20 -3.28 9.23
CA VAL A 77 -7.14 -2.82 10.13
C VAL A 77 -6.67 -3.99 10.97
N ALA A 78 -5.36 -4.19 11.05
CA ALA A 78 -4.73 -5.09 12.00
C ALA A 78 -4.14 -4.28 13.16
N LEU A 79 -4.38 -4.72 14.38
CA LEU A 79 -3.77 -4.15 15.58
C LEU A 79 -2.49 -4.94 15.87
N THR A 80 -1.36 -4.24 15.97
CA THR A 80 -0.04 -4.87 16.10
C THR A 80 0.85 -4.11 17.08
N ASP A 81 1.92 -4.76 17.52
CA ASP A 81 2.97 -4.18 18.38
C ASP A 81 3.93 -3.26 17.59
N SER A 82 4.05 -3.50 16.29
CA SER A 82 5.05 -2.90 15.39
C SER A 82 4.51 -2.72 13.97
N ILE A 83 5.15 -1.87 13.17
CA ILE A 83 4.73 -1.65 11.77
C ILE A 83 4.99 -2.91 10.95
N SER A 84 3.92 -3.55 10.47
CA SER A 84 4.02 -4.77 9.67
C SER A 84 4.66 -4.51 8.30
N SER A 85 5.53 -5.43 7.89
CA SER A 85 6.21 -5.44 6.58
C SER A 85 5.64 -6.48 5.61
N ASN A 86 4.90 -7.48 6.10
CA ASN A 86 4.41 -8.61 5.30
C ASN A 86 2.92 -8.88 5.54
N VAL A 87 2.12 -8.92 4.47
CA VAL A 87 0.66 -9.10 4.58
C VAL A 87 0.27 -10.54 4.89
N GLN A 88 1.08 -11.54 4.52
CA GLN A 88 0.79 -12.93 4.89
C GLN A 88 0.87 -13.13 6.40
N SER A 89 1.75 -12.42 7.11
CA SER A 89 1.80 -12.42 8.58
C SER A 89 0.48 -11.95 9.19
N ILE A 90 -0.21 -10.99 8.58
CA ILE A 90 -1.52 -10.49 9.02
C ILE A 90 -2.65 -11.46 8.66
N LEU A 91 -2.68 -11.94 7.41
CA LEU A 91 -3.79 -12.73 6.85
C LEU A 91 -3.80 -14.19 7.34
N ARG A 92 -2.62 -14.74 7.68
CA ARG A 92 -2.46 -16.13 8.13
C ARG A 92 -2.27 -16.24 9.65
N ASP A 93 -2.28 -15.11 10.35
CA ASP A 93 -2.23 -15.07 11.79
C ASP A 93 -3.32 -15.95 12.39
N ARG A 94 -2.91 -16.89 13.24
CA ARG A 94 -3.79 -17.79 13.99
C ARG A 94 -3.79 -17.48 15.48
N GLU A 95 -2.87 -16.62 15.93
CA GLU A 95 -2.60 -16.31 17.31
C GLU A 95 -2.78 -14.80 17.49
N PRO A 96 -4.04 -14.33 17.53
CA PRO A 96 -4.30 -12.92 17.76
C PRO A 96 -3.72 -12.52 19.12
N MET A 97 -3.29 -11.26 19.23
CA MET A 97 -2.80 -10.71 20.50
C MET A 97 -3.80 -11.01 21.62
N GLU A 98 -3.29 -11.47 22.77
CA GLU A 98 -4.13 -11.80 23.94
C GLU A 98 -4.89 -10.57 24.45
N ASN A 99 -4.23 -9.42 24.45
CA ASN A 99 -4.81 -8.14 24.84
C ASN A 99 -4.62 -7.08 23.75
N GLU A 100 -5.75 -6.60 23.19
CA GLU A 100 -5.75 -5.55 22.15
C GLU A 100 -5.21 -4.20 22.67
N HIS A 101 -5.25 -3.96 23.98
CA HIS A 101 -4.71 -2.73 24.56
C HIS A 101 -3.18 -2.65 24.51
N ASP A 102 -2.49 -3.76 24.26
CA ASP A 102 -1.03 -3.76 24.12
C ASP A 102 -0.58 -3.34 22.70
N ALA A 103 -1.54 -3.17 21.78
CA ALA A 103 -1.26 -2.73 20.43
C ALA A 103 -0.72 -1.30 20.41
N LYS A 104 0.36 -1.09 19.67
CA LYS A 104 1.02 0.22 19.47
C LYS A 104 0.73 0.80 18.09
N CYS A 105 0.38 -0.08 17.14
CA CYS A 105 0.20 0.23 15.73
C CYS A 105 -1.18 -0.22 15.23
N ALA A 106 -1.78 0.60 14.38
CA ALA A 106 -2.93 0.25 13.56
C ALA A 106 -2.49 0.17 12.09
N ILE A 107 -2.55 -1.04 11.52
CA ILE A 107 -2.09 -1.35 10.17
C ILE A 107 -3.27 -1.45 9.21
N PHE A 108 -3.46 -0.44 8.36
CA PHE A 108 -4.47 -0.43 7.30
C PHE A 108 -3.96 -1.27 6.13
N TYR A 109 -4.36 -2.55 6.06
CA TYR A 109 -3.82 -3.50 5.10
C TYR A 109 -4.70 -3.71 3.86
N SER A 110 -5.93 -3.19 3.85
CA SER A 110 -6.78 -3.17 2.66
C SER A 110 -7.86 -2.10 2.79
N ILE A 111 -7.98 -1.25 1.75
CA ILE A 111 -8.99 -0.19 1.63
C ILE A 111 -9.71 -0.42 0.30
N ASN A 112 -11.03 -0.51 0.32
CA ASN A 112 -11.85 -0.81 -0.84
C ASN A 112 -12.97 0.23 -0.99
N SER A 113 -13.29 0.58 -2.23
CA SER A 113 -14.38 1.51 -2.58
C SER A 113 -15.23 0.94 -3.70
N GLN A 114 -16.53 1.24 -3.72
CA GLN A 114 -17.40 0.87 -4.83
C GLN A 114 -16.89 1.45 -6.16
N PRO A 115 -16.89 0.68 -7.27
CA PRO A 115 -16.42 1.16 -8.57
C PRO A 115 -17.13 2.43 -9.04
N GLY A 116 -18.43 2.56 -8.75
CA GLY A 116 -19.24 3.74 -9.09
C GLY A 116 -18.84 5.03 -8.35
N LEU A 117 -18.01 4.93 -7.31
CA LEU A 117 -17.51 6.05 -6.52
C LEU A 117 -16.03 6.33 -6.78
N SER A 118 -15.46 5.72 -7.82
CA SER A 118 -14.09 6.02 -8.25
C SER A 118 -13.94 7.51 -8.56
N GLY A 119 -13.04 8.17 -7.84
CA GLY A 119 -12.80 9.61 -7.96
C GLY A 119 -13.39 10.48 -6.85
N VAL A 120 -14.31 9.95 -6.04
CA VAL A 120 -14.84 10.63 -4.84
C VAL A 120 -13.88 10.42 -3.67
N ASP A 121 -13.49 11.47 -2.94
CA ASP A 121 -12.46 11.41 -1.88
C ASP A 121 -12.91 10.74 -0.56
N LEU A 122 -13.76 9.72 -0.63
CA LEU A 122 -14.33 9.04 0.54
C LEU A 122 -13.28 8.27 1.35
N GLY A 123 -12.25 7.76 0.68
CA GLY A 123 -11.17 7.02 1.34
C GLY A 123 -10.38 7.87 2.33
N ASN A 124 -10.14 9.15 2.02
CA ASN A 124 -9.46 10.09 2.90
C ASN A 124 -10.24 10.34 4.20
N PHE A 125 -11.53 10.66 4.04
CA PHE A 125 -12.42 10.84 5.18
C PHE A 125 -12.52 9.57 6.05
N LEU A 126 -12.45 8.40 5.42
CA LEU A 126 -12.54 7.11 6.12
C LEU A 126 -11.35 6.94 7.06
N ILE A 127 -10.13 7.10 6.55
CA ILE A 127 -8.91 6.93 7.38
C ILE A 127 -8.92 7.92 8.54
N LYS A 128 -9.17 9.21 8.28
CA LYS A 128 -9.19 10.24 9.34
C LYS A 128 -10.21 9.92 10.44
N ARG A 129 -11.43 9.48 10.08
CA ARG A 129 -12.45 9.12 11.09
C ARG A 129 -12.09 7.83 11.82
N VAL A 130 -11.59 6.81 11.13
CA VAL A 130 -11.17 5.53 11.74
C VAL A 130 -10.04 5.76 12.73
N VAL A 131 -9.04 6.58 12.40
CA VAL A 131 -7.97 6.97 13.34
C VAL A 131 -8.54 7.58 14.62
N ARG A 132 -9.51 8.50 14.51
CA ARG A 132 -10.14 9.13 15.69
C ARG A 132 -10.84 8.10 16.57
N VAL A 133 -11.60 7.19 15.97
CA VAL A 133 -12.27 6.09 16.69
C VAL A 133 -11.25 5.18 17.37
N LEU A 134 -10.21 4.76 16.66
CA LEU A 134 -9.16 3.90 17.21
C LEU A 134 -8.40 4.56 18.36
N ARG A 135 -8.10 5.86 18.30
CA ARG A 135 -7.46 6.59 19.41
C ARG A 135 -8.35 6.70 20.65
N ALA A 136 -9.66 6.83 20.45
CA ALA A 136 -10.61 6.89 21.55
C ALA A 136 -10.76 5.52 22.23
N ASP A 137 -10.85 4.45 21.43
CA ASP A 137 -11.04 3.09 21.93
C ASP A 137 -9.73 2.47 22.49
N LEU A 138 -8.59 2.77 21.88
CA LEU A 138 -7.29 2.17 22.15
C LEU A 138 -6.21 3.26 22.25
N PRO A 139 -6.09 3.93 23.41
CA PRO A 139 -5.22 5.10 23.57
C PRO A 139 -3.72 4.79 23.46
N ASN A 140 -3.31 3.52 23.60
CA ASN A 140 -1.93 3.08 23.46
C ASN A 140 -1.45 3.04 21.99
N ILE A 141 -2.37 3.09 21.03
CA ILE A 141 -2.02 3.16 19.61
C ILE A 141 -1.52 4.55 19.27
N SER A 142 -0.24 4.64 18.93
CA SER A 142 0.43 5.88 18.55
C SER A 142 0.76 5.94 17.06
N THR A 143 0.83 4.78 16.40
CA THR A 143 1.26 4.67 15.00
C THR A 143 0.12 4.20 14.10
N PHE A 144 -0.13 4.94 13.02
CA PHE A 144 -1.18 4.67 12.04
C PHE A 144 -0.54 4.50 10.67
N CYS A 145 -0.37 3.27 10.22
CA CYS A 145 0.39 2.99 9.02
C CYS A 145 -0.39 2.06 8.09
N THR A 146 -0.22 2.20 6.79
CA THR A 146 -0.77 1.22 5.86
C THR A 146 0.25 0.13 5.56
N LEU A 147 -0.22 -0.98 4.99
CA LEU A 147 0.62 -1.92 4.24
C LEU A 147 -0.03 -2.08 2.86
N SER A 148 0.48 -1.33 1.88
CA SER A 148 -0.19 -1.08 0.60
C SER A 148 0.53 -1.76 -0.58
N PRO A 149 -0.19 -2.27 -1.59
CA PRO A 149 0.40 -2.86 -2.79
C PRO A 149 0.94 -1.78 -3.74
N LEU A 150 1.77 -2.20 -4.71
CA LEU A 150 2.30 -1.36 -5.79
C LEU A 150 1.83 -1.90 -7.16
N PRO A 151 0.56 -1.73 -7.54
CA PRO A 151 -0.09 -2.48 -8.62
C PRO A 151 0.54 -2.29 -10.01
N LYS A 152 1.30 -1.22 -10.23
CA LYS A 152 1.89 -0.87 -11.53
C LYS A 152 3.42 -0.96 -11.56
N PHE A 153 4.06 -1.46 -10.50
CA PHE A 153 5.51 -1.48 -10.41
C PHE A 153 6.13 -2.42 -11.44
N ARG A 154 5.68 -3.68 -11.53
CA ARG A 154 6.25 -4.66 -12.45
C ARG A 154 6.09 -4.24 -13.91
N SER A 155 4.90 -3.76 -14.30
CA SER A 155 4.67 -3.33 -15.69
C SER A 155 5.48 -2.09 -16.05
N TRP A 156 5.63 -1.14 -15.12
CA TRP A 156 6.56 -0.02 -15.28
C TRP A 156 8.00 -0.52 -15.48
N LEU A 157 8.45 -1.46 -14.65
CA LEU A 157 9.80 -2.00 -14.71
C LEU A 157 10.05 -2.77 -16.02
N GLU A 158 9.10 -3.59 -16.48
CA GLU A 158 9.19 -4.33 -17.75
C GLU A 158 9.28 -3.38 -18.95
N GLN A 159 8.51 -2.29 -18.93
CA GLN A 159 8.59 -1.22 -19.94
C GLN A 159 9.96 -0.53 -19.89
N TRP A 160 10.38 -0.14 -18.68
CA TRP A 160 11.66 0.52 -18.44
C TRP A 160 12.88 -0.33 -18.84
N LEU A 161 12.79 -1.66 -18.73
CA LEU A 161 13.83 -2.60 -19.17
C LEU A 161 13.79 -2.94 -20.67
N THR A 162 12.71 -2.60 -21.37
CA THR A 162 12.52 -2.92 -22.80
C THR A 162 12.85 -1.74 -23.70
N GLU A 163 12.66 -0.53 -23.19
CA GLU A 163 12.88 0.71 -23.95
C GLU A 163 14.27 1.28 -23.62
N GLY A 164 15.01 1.75 -24.64
CA GLY A 164 16.21 2.58 -24.47
C GLY A 164 15.90 3.99 -23.96
N LEU A 165 14.85 4.13 -23.15
CA LEU A 165 14.29 5.39 -22.67
C LEU A 165 14.80 5.65 -21.24
N THR A 166 15.58 6.73 -21.16
CA THR A 166 16.24 7.31 -19.98
C THR A 166 17.31 6.40 -19.37
N ASN A 167 18.57 6.79 -19.58
CA ASN A 167 19.70 6.27 -18.81
C ASN A 167 19.28 6.25 -17.33
N PRO A 168 19.34 5.11 -16.62
CA PRO A 168 19.15 5.12 -15.18
C PRO A 168 20.02 6.23 -14.61
N PRO A 169 19.52 7.07 -13.69
CA PRO A 169 20.39 7.90 -12.89
C PRO A 169 21.57 7.02 -12.47
N ALA A 170 22.78 7.42 -12.90
CA ALA A 170 23.96 6.63 -12.59
C ALA A 170 23.91 6.37 -11.08
N ASN A 171 23.98 5.10 -10.69
CA ASN A 171 23.93 4.67 -9.28
C ASN A 171 22.54 4.63 -8.60
N ILE A 172 21.42 4.30 -9.28
CA ILE A 172 20.20 3.84 -8.53
C ILE A 172 20.56 2.59 -7.72
N VAL A 173 21.06 1.57 -8.42
CA VAL A 173 21.52 0.30 -7.83
C VAL A 173 22.99 0.45 -7.44
N SER A 174 23.41 -0.14 -6.32
CA SER A 174 24.84 -0.15 -5.93
C SER A 174 25.65 -1.05 -6.86
N THR A 175 26.92 -0.72 -7.07
CA THR A 175 27.84 -1.56 -7.86
C THR A 175 27.91 -3.00 -7.32
N GLN A 176 27.85 -3.16 -5.99
CA GLN A 176 27.84 -4.47 -5.34
C GLN A 176 26.58 -5.27 -5.68
N ALA A 177 25.39 -4.66 -5.56
CA ALA A 177 24.13 -5.34 -5.88
C ALA A 177 24.04 -5.67 -7.39
N ALA A 178 24.48 -4.74 -8.25
CA ALA A 178 24.55 -4.96 -9.69
C ALA A 178 25.47 -6.14 -10.04
N LYS A 179 26.64 -6.24 -9.39
CA LYS A 179 27.58 -7.35 -9.59
C LYS A 179 26.98 -8.68 -9.15
N GLN A 180 26.40 -8.74 -7.94
CA GLN A 180 25.76 -9.96 -7.42
C GLN A 180 24.66 -10.50 -8.36
N LEU A 181 23.91 -9.59 -8.99
CA LEU A 181 22.88 -9.96 -9.95
C LEU A 181 23.48 -10.51 -11.26
N MET A 182 24.55 -9.91 -11.75
CA MET A 182 25.25 -10.37 -12.96
C MET A 182 25.95 -11.71 -12.76
N ASP A 183 26.51 -11.96 -11.56
CA ASP A 183 27.17 -13.24 -11.22
C ASP A 183 26.20 -14.44 -11.33
N LEU A 184 24.89 -14.21 -11.21
CA LEU A 184 23.84 -15.24 -11.38
C LEU A 184 23.46 -15.50 -12.84
N VAL A 185 23.78 -14.58 -13.76
CA VAL A 185 23.41 -14.68 -15.19
C VAL A 185 24.65 -14.41 -16.04
N PRO A 186 25.51 -15.43 -16.28
CA PRO A 186 26.80 -15.25 -16.96
C PRO A 186 26.69 -14.68 -18.37
N GLU A 187 25.55 -14.86 -19.04
CA GLU A 187 25.29 -14.36 -20.40
C GLU A 187 24.94 -12.85 -20.41
N ALA A 188 24.65 -12.24 -19.26
CA ALA A 188 24.24 -10.86 -19.17
C ALA A 188 25.44 -9.90 -19.17
N THR A 189 25.47 -8.97 -20.13
CA THR A 189 26.51 -7.93 -20.21
C THR A 189 26.24 -6.73 -19.30
N THR A 190 25.00 -6.59 -18.81
CA THR A 190 24.55 -5.51 -17.92
C THR A 190 23.64 -6.06 -16.83
N TRP A 191 23.62 -5.41 -15.66
CA TRP A 191 22.73 -5.82 -14.56
C TRP A 191 21.25 -5.71 -14.95
N THR A 192 20.87 -4.79 -15.84
CA THR A 192 19.50 -4.68 -16.36
C THR A 192 19.11 -5.89 -17.20
N MET A 193 20.04 -6.44 -18.00
CA MET A 193 19.80 -7.70 -18.72
C MET A 193 19.68 -8.88 -17.76
N ALA A 194 20.54 -8.96 -16.74
CA ALA A 194 20.46 -9.99 -15.71
C ALA A 194 19.11 -9.94 -14.97
N LEU A 195 18.68 -8.74 -14.58
CA LEU A 195 17.37 -8.51 -13.94
C LEU A 195 16.22 -9.00 -14.81
N LYS A 196 16.20 -8.61 -16.09
CA LYS A 196 15.15 -9.03 -17.03
C LYS A 196 15.11 -10.54 -17.18
N HIS A 197 16.27 -11.17 -17.35
CA HIS A 197 16.38 -12.63 -17.46
C HIS A 197 15.83 -13.35 -16.22
N ILE A 198 16.16 -12.87 -15.01
CA ILE A 198 15.65 -13.44 -13.76
C ILE A 198 14.12 -13.24 -13.64
N MET A 199 13.61 -12.06 -13.99
CA MET A 199 12.17 -11.75 -13.95
C MET A 199 11.33 -12.65 -14.87
N ASP A 200 11.90 -13.03 -16.01
CA ASP A 200 11.27 -13.92 -17.00
C ASP A 200 11.46 -15.42 -16.66
N SER A 201 12.42 -15.73 -15.79
CA SER A 201 12.71 -17.09 -15.33
C SER A 201 11.61 -17.62 -14.41
N ARG A 202 11.31 -18.91 -14.50
CA ARG A 202 10.35 -19.56 -13.59
C ARG A 202 11.04 -19.98 -12.30
N GLY A 203 10.35 -19.83 -11.17
CA GLY A 203 10.79 -20.41 -9.88
C GLY A 203 11.89 -19.64 -9.15
N TRP A 204 12.35 -18.49 -9.65
CA TRP A 204 13.39 -17.69 -8.97
C TRP A 204 13.00 -17.27 -7.55
N THR A 205 11.70 -17.16 -7.26
CA THR A 205 11.17 -16.83 -5.93
C THR A 205 11.39 -17.91 -4.88
N SER A 206 11.84 -19.10 -5.30
CA SER A 206 12.19 -20.22 -4.42
C SER A 206 13.71 -20.42 -4.29
N ASP A 207 14.51 -19.69 -5.07
CA ASP A 207 15.97 -19.80 -5.06
C ASP A 207 16.60 -18.74 -4.15
N GLN A 208 17.20 -19.18 -3.03
CA GLN A 208 17.72 -18.27 -2.00
C GLN A 208 18.87 -17.36 -2.46
N PRO A 209 19.85 -17.85 -3.25
CA PRO A 209 20.85 -16.99 -3.88
C PRO A 209 20.21 -15.90 -4.76
N THR A 210 19.25 -16.27 -5.62
CA THR A 210 18.56 -15.30 -6.47
C THR A 210 17.75 -14.29 -5.67
N LEU A 211 17.03 -14.72 -4.63
CA LEU A 211 16.31 -13.80 -3.73
C LEU A 211 17.25 -12.78 -3.07
N SER A 212 18.41 -13.23 -2.59
CA SER A 212 19.41 -12.38 -1.93
C SER A 212 20.00 -11.33 -2.89
N ALA A 213 20.21 -11.71 -4.16
CA ALA A 213 20.71 -10.78 -5.17
C ALA A 213 19.61 -9.81 -5.68
N MET A 214 18.36 -10.28 -5.77
CA MET A 214 17.22 -9.48 -6.22
C MET A 214 16.80 -8.42 -5.20
N GLU A 215 16.83 -8.74 -3.90
CA GLU A 215 16.34 -7.87 -2.83
C GLU A 215 16.86 -6.42 -2.89
N PRO A 216 18.18 -6.15 -2.84
CA PRO A 216 18.69 -4.78 -2.86
C PRO A 216 18.41 -4.04 -4.17
N VAL A 217 18.30 -4.77 -5.29
CA VAL A 217 18.01 -4.21 -6.62
C VAL A 217 16.54 -3.79 -6.68
N VAL A 218 15.63 -4.68 -6.29
CA VAL A 218 14.18 -4.44 -6.35
C VAL A 218 13.76 -3.37 -5.33
N LEU A 219 14.36 -3.35 -4.12
CA LEU A 219 14.12 -2.28 -3.13
C LEU A 219 14.56 -0.91 -3.64
N ALA A 220 15.76 -0.81 -4.25
CA ALA A 220 16.25 0.44 -4.81
C ALA A 220 15.36 0.96 -5.95
N LEU A 221 14.95 0.06 -6.86
CA LEU A 221 14.04 0.40 -7.96
C LEU A 221 12.64 0.77 -7.44
N GLY A 222 12.13 0.05 -6.43
CA GLY A 222 10.86 0.35 -5.79
C GLY A 222 10.82 1.73 -5.13
N ALA A 223 11.90 2.10 -4.42
CA ALA A 223 12.04 3.44 -3.85
C ALA A 223 12.11 4.53 -4.92
N HIS A 224 12.90 4.31 -5.99
CA HIS A 224 12.98 5.23 -7.12
C HIS A 224 11.61 5.41 -7.80
N TYR A 225 10.90 4.31 -8.03
CA TYR A 225 9.55 4.29 -8.59
C TYR A 225 8.56 5.15 -7.79
N LEU A 226 8.61 5.06 -6.46
CA LEU A 226 7.70 5.81 -5.59
C LEU A 226 8.06 7.29 -5.48
N VAL A 227 9.35 7.62 -5.50
CA VAL A 227 9.83 8.98 -5.24
C VAL A 227 9.94 9.81 -6.52
N ASN A 228 10.57 9.25 -7.56
CA ASN A 228 11.03 9.99 -8.73
C ASN A 228 10.15 9.79 -9.96
N VAL A 229 9.46 8.66 -10.09
CA VAL A 229 8.61 8.40 -11.27
C VAL A 229 7.27 9.11 -11.07
N LYS A 230 6.99 10.09 -11.94
CA LYS A 230 5.82 10.96 -11.85
C LYS A 230 4.91 10.83 -13.06
N ARG A 231 3.63 11.14 -12.85
CA ARG A 231 2.66 11.46 -13.91
C ARG A 231 2.20 12.89 -13.69
N SER A 232 2.66 13.81 -14.57
CA SER A 232 2.61 15.25 -14.28
C SER A 232 3.38 15.53 -12.98
N ASN A 233 2.79 16.19 -11.98
CA ASN A 233 3.45 16.45 -10.69
C ASN A 233 3.14 15.38 -9.61
N CYS A 234 2.29 14.40 -9.91
CA CYS A 234 1.88 13.39 -8.93
C CYS A 234 2.72 12.11 -9.03
N ALA A 235 2.78 11.34 -7.94
CA ALA A 235 3.33 9.99 -7.95
C ALA A 235 2.66 9.14 -9.04
N PHE A 236 3.47 8.38 -9.78
CA PHE A 236 2.98 7.57 -10.90
C PHE A 236 2.09 6.41 -10.45
N ASP A 237 2.45 5.76 -9.33
CA ASP A 237 1.65 4.68 -8.75
C ASP A 237 0.32 5.23 -8.19
N PRO A 238 -0.84 4.63 -8.56
CA PRO A 238 -2.14 5.12 -8.13
C PRO A 238 -2.37 4.99 -6.61
N VAL A 239 -1.81 3.98 -5.97
CA VAL A 239 -1.96 3.75 -4.52
C VAL A 239 -1.06 4.70 -3.75
N ALA A 240 0.18 4.93 -4.22
CA ALA A 240 1.05 5.98 -3.70
C ALA A 240 0.38 7.35 -3.79
N ASN A 241 -0.13 7.70 -4.98
CA ASN A 241 -0.82 8.96 -5.20
C ASN A 241 -2.03 9.13 -4.27
N PHE A 242 -2.81 8.07 -4.04
CA PHE A 242 -3.93 8.08 -3.10
C PHE A 242 -3.47 8.42 -1.67
N HIS A 243 -2.48 7.71 -1.12
CA HIS A 243 -2.04 7.94 0.26
C HIS A 243 -1.33 9.29 0.45
N LEU A 244 -0.48 9.69 -0.50
CA LEU A 244 0.23 10.97 -0.46
C LEU A 244 -0.74 12.16 -0.60
N ARG A 245 -1.73 12.05 -1.48
CA ARG A 245 -2.82 13.02 -1.55
C ARG A 245 -3.63 13.07 -0.26
N ASN A 246 -3.68 11.99 0.52
CA ASN A 246 -4.32 11.97 1.84
C ASN A 246 -3.39 12.44 2.98
N GLY A 247 -2.22 13.01 2.65
CA GLY A 247 -1.27 13.57 3.62
C GLY A 247 -0.43 12.53 4.37
N ALA A 248 -0.43 11.28 3.92
CA ALA A 248 0.46 10.27 4.46
C ALA A 248 1.92 10.57 4.10
N CYS A 249 2.83 10.13 4.95
CA CYS A 249 4.26 10.08 4.66
C CYS A 249 4.62 8.74 4.03
N LEU A 250 5.48 8.75 3.02
CA LEU A 250 6.20 7.56 2.61
C LEU A 250 7.08 7.11 3.79
N HIS A 251 7.00 5.83 4.18
CA HIS A 251 7.65 5.36 5.41
C HIS A 251 8.71 4.30 5.15
N ARG A 252 8.34 3.18 4.49
CA ARG A 252 9.23 2.04 4.25
C ARG A 252 8.82 1.26 3.00
N VAL A 253 9.80 0.76 2.23
CA VAL A 253 9.57 -0.20 1.15
C VAL A 253 9.88 -1.60 1.69
N ASN A 254 8.96 -2.54 1.52
CA ASN A 254 9.06 -3.87 2.10
C ASN A 254 9.34 -4.92 1.03
N TRP A 255 10.50 -5.56 1.12
CA TRP A 255 10.82 -6.76 0.36
C TRP A 255 9.93 -7.91 0.81
N ARG A 256 9.43 -8.69 -0.15
CA ARG A 256 8.49 -9.80 0.09
C ARG A 256 7.32 -9.41 0.99
N GLY A 257 6.82 -8.19 0.83
CA GLY A 257 5.63 -7.74 1.56
C GLY A 257 4.37 -8.51 1.16
N ASN A 258 4.31 -9.00 -0.09
CA ASN A 258 3.23 -9.85 -0.58
C ASN A 258 3.72 -10.99 -1.48
N SER A 259 4.00 -12.15 -0.90
CA SER A 259 4.42 -13.37 -1.64
C SER A 259 3.26 -14.16 -2.25
N SER A 260 2.12 -13.51 -2.52
CA SER A 260 1.06 -14.12 -3.31
C SER A 260 1.38 -14.02 -4.80
N TYR A 261 0.74 -14.86 -5.62
CA TYR A 261 0.82 -14.77 -7.07
C TYR A 261 0.52 -13.35 -7.61
N ASN A 262 -0.48 -12.67 -7.04
CA ASN A 262 -0.81 -11.29 -7.42
C ASN A 262 0.30 -10.31 -7.02
N GLY A 263 0.90 -10.45 -5.83
CA GLY A 263 2.00 -9.60 -5.39
C GLY A 263 3.25 -9.77 -6.27
N LEU A 264 3.59 -11.00 -6.65
CA LEU A 264 4.68 -11.26 -7.60
C LEU A 264 4.40 -10.64 -8.98
N ARG A 265 3.16 -10.74 -9.47
CA ARG A 265 2.76 -10.19 -10.77
C ARG A 265 2.63 -8.67 -10.80
N GLN A 266 2.28 -8.04 -9.70
CA GLN A 266 2.07 -6.60 -9.65
C GLN A 266 3.36 -5.85 -9.33
N SER A 267 4.16 -6.39 -8.41
CA SER A 267 5.21 -5.62 -7.74
C SER A 267 6.47 -6.39 -7.38
N LEU A 268 6.69 -7.58 -7.93
CA LEU A 268 7.80 -8.47 -7.52
C LEU A 268 7.81 -8.68 -5.99
N GLU A 269 6.62 -8.89 -5.43
CA GLU A 269 6.36 -9.05 -4.00
C GLU A 269 6.57 -7.79 -3.14
N LEU A 270 6.92 -6.64 -3.71
CA LEU A 270 7.04 -5.39 -2.95
C LEU A 270 5.68 -4.93 -2.41
N MET A 271 5.72 -4.39 -1.20
CA MET A 271 4.68 -3.54 -0.64
C MET A 271 5.31 -2.28 -0.05
N CYS A 272 4.48 -1.29 0.28
CA CYS A 272 4.96 -0.05 0.89
C CYS A 272 4.13 0.31 2.12
N ASN A 273 4.80 0.83 3.14
CA ASN A 273 4.18 1.43 4.30
C ASN A 273 4.01 2.94 4.07
N TYR A 274 2.77 3.45 4.21
CA TYR A 274 2.47 4.88 4.29
C TYR A 274 2.00 5.23 5.70
N ASN A 275 2.74 6.10 6.38
CA ASN A 275 2.49 6.47 7.78
C ASN A 275 1.70 7.78 7.87
N TYR A 276 0.57 7.75 8.57
CA TYR A 276 -0.27 8.91 8.84
C TYR A 276 0.16 9.58 10.14
N VAL A 277 1.10 10.52 10.04
CA VAL A 277 1.52 11.36 11.16
C VAL A 277 0.48 12.46 11.36
N LEU A 278 -0.36 12.31 12.37
CA LEU A 278 -1.62 13.05 12.52
C LEU A 278 -1.46 14.58 12.45
N ASP A 279 -0.47 15.12 13.14
CA ASP A 279 -0.23 16.56 13.21
C ASP A 279 0.40 17.14 11.93
N ARG A 280 0.72 16.28 10.95
CA ARG A 280 1.32 16.66 9.66
C ARG A 280 0.42 16.39 8.47
N ILE A 281 -0.76 15.78 8.65
CA ILE A 281 -1.61 15.33 7.52
C ILE A 281 -1.99 16.49 6.60
N GLU A 282 -2.54 17.57 7.16
CA GLU A 282 -2.98 18.73 6.39
C GLU A 282 -1.80 19.39 5.66
N HIS A 283 -0.69 19.62 6.37
CA HIS A 283 0.52 20.20 5.78
C HIS A 283 1.10 19.34 4.64
N ASN A 284 1.15 18.02 4.82
CA ASN A 284 1.65 17.10 3.81
C ASN A 284 0.72 17.07 2.58
N ASN A 285 -0.60 17.05 2.80
CA ASN A 285 -1.60 17.10 1.74
C ASN A 285 -1.43 18.37 0.88
N GLU A 286 -1.36 19.54 1.52
CA GLU A 286 -1.23 20.83 0.83
C GLU A 286 0.01 20.87 -0.06
N ARG A 287 1.17 20.43 0.46
CA ARG A 287 2.41 20.37 -0.31
C ARG A 287 2.31 19.40 -1.48
N TYR A 288 1.83 18.19 -1.24
CA TYR A 288 1.72 17.19 -2.32
C TYR A 288 0.77 17.65 -3.43
N VAL A 289 -0.39 18.24 -3.08
CA VAL A 289 -1.36 18.75 -4.07
C VAL A 289 -0.80 19.94 -4.85
N ARG A 290 -0.09 20.85 -4.17
CA ARG A 290 0.45 22.08 -4.78
C ARG A 290 1.61 21.81 -5.73
N ASP A 291 2.60 21.02 -5.29
CA ASP A 291 3.88 20.91 -5.98
C ASP A 291 4.41 19.47 -6.09
N GLY A 292 3.62 18.46 -5.67
CA GLY A 292 4.02 17.06 -5.78
C GLY A 292 5.05 16.60 -4.74
N THR A 293 5.36 17.43 -3.74
CA THR A 293 6.32 17.08 -2.68
C THR A 293 5.85 15.84 -1.91
N ILE A 294 6.72 14.85 -1.81
CA ILE A 294 6.50 13.63 -1.03
C ILE A 294 7.09 13.81 0.38
N ALA A 295 6.26 13.69 1.41
CA ALA A 295 6.71 13.67 2.79
C ALA A 295 7.25 12.29 3.17
N VAL A 296 8.30 12.25 4.00
CA VAL A 296 8.89 11.02 4.56
C VAL A 296 8.82 11.05 6.09
N SER A 297 8.69 9.88 6.71
CA SER A 297 8.60 9.74 8.18
C SER A 297 9.46 8.63 8.78
N GLY A 298 10.15 7.85 7.95
CA GLY A 298 11.05 6.78 8.38
C GLY A 298 12.49 7.05 7.96
N ASP A 299 13.37 6.12 8.31
CA ASP A 299 14.81 6.10 8.02
C ASP A 299 15.18 5.06 6.95
N ASP A 300 14.21 4.61 6.15
CA ASP A 300 14.43 3.64 5.08
C ASP A 300 15.54 4.12 4.13
N PRO A 301 16.66 3.38 4.02
CA PRO A 301 17.84 3.83 3.31
C PRO A 301 17.62 3.92 1.79
N TYR A 302 16.71 3.11 1.24
CA TYR A 302 16.39 3.14 -0.19
C TYR A 302 15.56 4.38 -0.53
N ILE A 303 14.58 4.73 0.31
CA ILE A 303 13.81 5.97 0.17
C ILE A 303 14.73 7.19 0.33
N ALA A 304 15.59 7.20 1.34
CA ALA A 304 16.54 8.30 1.57
C ALA A 304 17.46 8.51 0.36
N ARG A 305 17.98 7.42 -0.22
CA ARG A 305 18.80 7.48 -1.44
C ARG A 305 18.01 7.99 -2.65
N ALA A 306 16.79 7.52 -2.86
CA ALA A 306 15.95 7.98 -3.97
C ALA A 306 15.62 9.48 -3.87
N MET A 307 15.36 9.98 -2.65
CA MET A 307 15.17 11.41 -2.38
C MET A 307 16.42 12.24 -2.70
N ALA A 308 17.61 11.76 -2.30
CA ALA A 308 18.87 12.44 -2.59
C ALA A 308 19.20 12.49 -4.09
N LEU A 309 18.80 11.48 -4.87
CA LEU A 309 18.91 11.50 -6.33
C LEU A 309 17.94 12.49 -6.97
N ASN A 310 16.75 12.69 -6.38
CA ASN A 310 15.78 13.67 -6.86
C ASN A 310 16.28 15.12 -6.76
N ALA A 311 16.98 15.45 -5.67
CA ALA A 311 17.42 16.81 -5.39
C ALA A 311 18.58 17.30 -6.29
N LYS A 312 19.13 16.44 -7.14
CA LYS A 312 20.25 16.73 -8.04
C LYS A 312 19.81 17.00 -9.49
N LEU A 313 18.52 16.98 -9.77
CA LEU A 313 17.89 17.28 -11.06
C LEU A 313 17.14 18.62 -10.96
#